data_AF-A0A820I7W0-F1
#
_entry.id   AF-A0A820I7W0-F1
#
_cell.length_a   1.000
_cell.length_b   1.000
_cell.length_c   1.000
_cell.angle_alpha   90.00
_cell.angle_beta   90.00
_cell.angle_gamma   90.00
#
_symmetry.space_group_name_H-M   'P 1'
#
loop_
_entity.id
_entity.type
_entity.pdbx_description
1 polymer ?
#
loop_
_entity_poly.entity_id
_entity_poly.type
_entity_poly.pdbx_seq_one_letter_code
_entity_poly.pdbx_strand_id
1 'polypeptide(L)'
;IYYSGSTLNKAHRLQTPSIPNSQLFDIPESYTKTLKNLPFLCIDQIIKRKTRMLVFASNEQLKLLFSSSVILMDGTFSSSPSIFDQVYCIHAIKFEQSFVCAFALLPDRKKHTYKYLFHELHNKAAQLNMTFNPCTIMSDFEGTLAEILKIEVRITLV
;
A
#
# COMPACT_ATOMS: atom_id res chain seq x y z
N ILE A 1 28.10 13.44 -13.83
CA ILE A 1 28.20 12.19 -14.63
C ILE A 1 27.18 11.22 -14.05
N TYR A 2 26.10 10.98 -14.79
CA TYR A 2 24.98 10.12 -14.37
C TYR A 2 25.45 8.65 -14.28
N TYR A 3 25.27 8.02 -13.12
CA TYR A 3 25.38 6.57 -13.00
C TYR A 3 24.07 5.93 -13.49
N SER A 4 24.19 5.25 -14.62
CA SER A 4 23.13 4.50 -15.31
C SER A 4 22.77 3.22 -14.53
N GLY A 5 21.58 3.18 -13.94
CA GLY A 5 20.98 2.00 -13.29
C GLY A 5 20.53 0.90 -14.27
N SER A 6 21.39 0.49 -15.20
CA SER A 6 21.02 -0.34 -16.34
C SER A 6 21.36 -1.84 -16.22
N THR A 7 22.12 -2.28 -15.22
CA THR A 7 22.55 -3.68 -15.10
C THR A 7 21.59 -4.55 -14.27
N LEU A 8 21.11 -4.08 -13.12
CA LEU A 8 20.15 -4.82 -12.27
C LEU A 8 18.79 -5.04 -12.95
N ASN A 9 18.27 -4.00 -13.61
CA ASN A 9 16.99 -4.08 -14.34
C ASN A 9 17.05 -4.95 -15.60
N LYS A 10 18.23 -5.29 -16.12
CA LYS A 10 18.39 -6.16 -17.31
C LYS A 10 18.40 -7.64 -16.93
N ALA A 11 19.05 -8.00 -15.82
CA ALA A 11 19.15 -9.39 -15.38
C ALA A 11 17.79 -9.98 -14.96
N HIS A 12 16.92 -9.20 -14.31
CA HIS A 12 15.57 -9.65 -13.96
C HIS A 12 14.62 -9.77 -15.16
N ARG A 13 14.88 -9.04 -16.26
CA ARG A 13 13.99 -9.01 -17.43
C ARG A 13 13.83 -10.35 -18.16
N LEU A 14 14.80 -11.25 -18.01
CA LEU A 14 14.75 -12.60 -18.61
C LEU A 14 13.86 -13.56 -17.83
N GLN A 15 13.52 -13.25 -16.57
CA GLN A 15 12.67 -14.08 -15.70
C GLN A 15 11.36 -13.39 -15.28
N THR A 16 11.19 -12.10 -15.58
CA THR A 16 9.96 -11.36 -15.28
C THR A 16 8.98 -11.44 -16.44
N PRO A 17 7.68 -11.71 -16.17
CA PRO A 17 6.62 -11.60 -17.17
C PRO A 17 6.65 -10.23 -17.86
N SER A 18 6.16 -10.17 -19.10
CA SER A 18 5.90 -8.90 -19.78
C SER A 18 5.03 -8.00 -18.91
N ILE A 19 5.41 -6.72 -18.80
CA ILE A 19 4.63 -5.72 -18.06
C ILE A 19 3.19 -5.73 -18.61
N PRO A 20 2.18 -5.99 -17.76
CA PRO A 20 0.79 -6.03 -18.22
C PRO A 20 0.36 -4.68 -18.80
N ASN A 21 -0.50 -4.71 -19.82
CA ASN A 21 -1.09 -3.50 -20.42
C ASN A 21 -2.35 -3.02 -19.70
N SER A 22 -2.80 -3.75 -18.67
CA SER A 22 -3.96 -3.40 -17.84
C SER A 22 -3.78 -3.93 -16.42
N GLN A 23 -4.52 -3.37 -15.46
CA GLN A 23 -4.54 -3.84 -14.07
C GLN A 23 -5.24 -5.21 -13.88
N LEU A 24 -5.95 -5.70 -14.90
CA LEU A 24 -6.59 -7.01 -14.92
C LEU A 24 -5.61 -8.06 -15.45
N PHE A 25 -4.66 -8.43 -14.61
CA PHE A 25 -3.69 -9.50 -14.88
C PHE A 25 -3.71 -10.52 -13.74
N ASP A 26 -3.40 -11.77 -14.05
CA ASP A 26 -3.30 -12.79 -13.01
C ASP A 26 -2.00 -12.59 -12.22
N ILE A 27 -2.11 -12.63 -10.88
CA ILE A 27 -0.94 -12.57 -10.00
C ILE A 27 -0.49 -14.01 -9.74
N PRO A 28 0.73 -14.41 -10.16
CA PRO A 28 1.22 -15.75 -9.87
C PRO A 28 1.27 -15.99 -8.36
N GLU A 29 0.93 -17.21 -7.94
CA GLU A 29 0.84 -17.58 -6.52
C GLU A 29 2.14 -17.32 -5.74
N SER A 30 3.30 -17.41 -6.40
CA SER A 30 4.60 -17.10 -5.79
C SER A 30 4.71 -15.64 -5.31
N TYR A 31 3.96 -14.71 -5.92
CA TYR A 31 3.95 -13.30 -5.54
C TYR A 31 2.88 -12.95 -4.51
N THR A 32 1.97 -13.88 -4.18
CA THR A 32 0.95 -13.66 -3.15
C THR A 32 1.41 -14.09 -1.76
N LYS A 33 2.61 -14.69 -1.66
CA LYS A 33 3.17 -15.26 -0.44
C LYS A 33 4.55 -14.67 -0.11
N THR A 34 4.89 -14.72 1.18
CA THR A 34 6.24 -14.46 1.68
C THR A 34 7.18 -15.61 1.33
N LEU A 35 8.49 -15.44 1.54
CA LEU A 35 9.50 -16.51 1.40
C LEU A 35 9.24 -17.72 2.31
N LYS A 36 8.42 -17.55 3.36
CA LYS A 36 8.00 -18.61 4.27
C LYS A 36 6.64 -19.22 3.88
N ASN A 37 6.15 -18.95 2.66
CA ASN A 37 4.84 -19.37 2.14
C ASN A 37 3.63 -18.87 2.95
N LEU A 38 3.81 -17.83 3.78
CA LEU A 38 2.70 -17.17 4.47
C LEU A 38 2.01 -16.15 3.55
N PRO A 39 0.70 -15.89 3.68
CA PRO A 39 0.00 -14.87 2.91
C PRO A 39 0.69 -13.50 3.01
N PHE A 40 0.81 -12.83 1.86
CA PHE A 40 1.42 -11.51 1.74
C PHE A 40 0.56 -10.54 0.93
N LEU A 41 -0.05 -10.99 -0.18
CA LEU A 41 -1.11 -10.22 -0.83
C LEU A 41 -2.38 -10.33 0.03
N CYS A 42 -2.65 -9.29 0.83
CA CYS A 42 -3.72 -9.33 1.83
C CYS A 42 -5.02 -8.71 1.34
N ILE A 43 -4.96 -7.79 0.37
CA ILE A 43 -6.11 -7.17 -0.28
C ILE A 43 -5.89 -7.19 -1.79
N ASP A 44 -6.87 -7.69 -2.51
CA ASP A 44 -6.92 -7.71 -3.97
C ASP A 44 -8.34 -7.39 -4.42
N GLN A 45 -8.60 -6.13 -4.74
CA GLN A 45 -9.97 -5.63 -4.93
C GLN A 45 -10.11 -4.83 -6.23
N ILE A 46 -11.21 -5.06 -6.95
CA ILE A 46 -11.59 -4.25 -8.11
C ILE A 46 -12.54 -3.14 -7.62
N ILE A 47 -12.06 -1.90 -7.61
CA ILE A 47 -12.78 -0.76 -7.03
C ILE A 47 -13.85 -0.21 -8.00
N LYS A 48 -13.50 -0.04 -9.28
CA LYS A 48 -14.41 0.42 -10.37
C LYS A 48 -14.02 -0.25 -11.68
N ARG A 49 -14.83 -0.10 -12.74
CA ARG A 49 -14.64 -0.70 -14.09
C ARG A 49 -13.14 -0.87 -14.48
N LYS A 50 -12.59 -2.07 -14.26
CA LYS A 50 -11.20 -2.46 -14.55
C LYS A 50 -10.09 -1.76 -13.75
N THR A 51 -10.43 -1.08 -12.65
CA THR A 51 -9.46 -0.52 -11.70
C THR A 51 -9.30 -1.42 -10.49
N ARG A 52 -8.08 -1.87 -10.24
CA ARG A 52 -7.69 -2.80 -9.18
C ARG A 52 -6.85 -2.08 -8.15
N MET A 53 -6.98 -2.48 -6.90
CA MET A 53 -6.11 -2.09 -5.79
C MET A 53 -5.54 -3.35 -5.18
N LEU A 54 -4.23 -3.35 -4.99
CA LEU A 54 -3.50 -4.46 -4.39
C LEU A 54 -2.81 -3.94 -3.13
N VAL A 55 -2.91 -4.66 -2.03
CA VAL A 55 -2.17 -4.36 -0.80
C VAL A 55 -1.40 -5.57 -0.35
N PHE A 56 -0.12 -5.35 -0.13
CA PHE A 56 0.82 -6.36 0.31
C PHE A 56 1.28 -6.07 1.74
N ALA A 57 1.02 -7.00 2.64
CA ALA A 57 1.45 -6.98 4.03
C ALA A 57 1.33 -8.37 4.64
N SER A 58 2.28 -8.74 5.49
CA SER A 58 2.12 -9.90 6.38
C SER A 58 1.19 -9.57 7.55
N ASN A 59 0.63 -10.60 8.20
CA ASN A 59 -0.19 -10.42 9.39
C ASN A 59 0.58 -9.75 10.53
N GLU A 60 1.87 -10.04 10.67
CA GLU A 60 2.74 -9.43 11.69
C GLU A 60 2.91 -7.92 11.45
N GLN A 61 3.11 -7.52 10.19
CA GLN A 61 3.19 -6.11 9.80
C GLN A 61 1.86 -5.39 9.99
N LEU A 62 0.73 -6.03 9.65
CA LEU A 62 -0.61 -5.46 9.89
C LEU A 62 -0.90 -5.29 11.38
N LYS A 63 -0.52 -6.26 12.21
CA LYS A 63 -0.64 -6.14 13.68
C LYS A 63 0.20 -4.98 14.20
N LEU A 64 1.41 -4.80 13.68
CA LEU A 64 2.24 -3.65 14.02
C LEU A 64 1.55 -2.34 13.65
N LEU A 65 1.04 -2.23 12.42
CA LEU A 65 0.30 -1.07 11.92
C LEU A 65 -0.91 -0.74 12.79
N PHE A 66 -1.77 -1.72 13.05
CA PHE A 66 -3.01 -1.51 13.79
C PHE A 66 -2.79 -1.20 15.27
N SER A 67 -1.65 -1.63 15.82
CA SER A 67 -1.24 -1.28 17.19
C SER A 67 -0.59 0.11 17.32
N SER A 68 -0.31 0.78 16.19
CA SER A 68 0.43 2.05 16.18
C SER A 68 -0.49 3.24 16.41
N SER A 69 -0.10 4.14 17.31
CA SER A 69 -0.79 5.42 17.52
C SER A 69 -0.45 6.45 16.44
N VAL A 70 0.72 6.33 15.82
CA VAL A 70 1.19 7.22 14.76
C VAL A 70 1.50 6.39 13.53
N ILE A 71 0.97 6.81 12.39
CA ILE A 71 1.29 6.20 11.10
C ILE A 71 1.73 7.28 10.11
N LEU A 72 2.65 6.90 9.24
CA LEU A 72 3.12 7.71 8.12
C LEU A 72 2.68 7.04 6.83
N MET A 73 2.23 7.81 5.86
CA MET A 73 1.85 7.31 4.56
C MET A 73 2.49 8.15 3.45
N ASP A 74 3.17 7.50 2.51
CA ASP A 74 4.00 8.15 1.49
C ASP A 74 3.73 7.56 0.11
N GLY A 75 3.47 8.42 -0.88
CA GLY A 75 3.26 8.03 -2.27
C GLY A 75 4.55 8.06 -3.08
N THR A 76 5.02 6.90 -3.56
CA THR A 76 6.20 6.82 -4.43
C THR A 76 5.82 6.58 -5.89
N PHE A 77 6.14 7.55 -6.76
CA PHE A 77 5.79 7.54 -8.18
C PHE A 77 6.85 6.87 -9.08
N SER A 78 8.13 7.06 -8.76
CA SER A 78 9.26 6.58 -9.57
C SER A 78 9.34 5.06 -9.69
N SER A 79 8.68 4.34 -8.78
CA SER A 79 8.69 2.88 -8.68
C SER A 79 7.35 2.24 -9.12
N SER A 80 6.35 3.04 -9.51
CA SER A 80 5.04 2.50 -9.89
C SER A 80 5.07 1.91 -11.31
N PRO A 81 4.56 0.68 -11.51
CA PRO A 81 4.28 0.17 -12.86
C PRO A 81 3.33 1.14 -13.57
N SER A 82 3.48 1.36 -14.88
CA SER A 82 2.65 2.31 -15.65
C SER A 82 1.13 2.05 -15.56
N ILE A 83 0.74 0.85 -15.16
CA ILE A 83 -0.65 0.46 -14.93
C ILE A 83 -1.19 0.92 -13.58
N PHE A 84 -0.38 1.35 -12.62
CA PHE A 84 -0.79 1.94 -11.34
C PHE A 84 -0.25 3.37 -11.21
N ASP A 85 -1.01 4.27 -10.60
CA ASP A 85 -0.60 5.68 -10.49
C ASP A 85 0.51 5.87 -9.44
N GLN A 86 0.52 5.03 -8.40
CA GLN A 86 1.52 5.09 -7.34
C GLN A 86 1.68 3.76 -6.57
N VAL A 87 2.87 3.58 -5.99
CA VAL A 87 3.08 2.67 -4.87
C VAL A 87 2.97 3.47 -3.58
N TYR A 88 1.97 3.18 -2.77
CA TYR A 88 1.66 3.87 -1.53
C TYR A 88 2.18 3.05 -0.34
N CYS A 89 3.15 3.59 0.38
CA CYS A 89 3.81 2.95 1.50
C CYS A 89 3.15 3.40 2.81
N ILE A 90 2.73 2.43 3.63
CA ILE A 90 2.13 2.71 4.95
C ILE A 90 3.09 2.23 6.03
N HIS A 91 3.48 3.16 6.89
CA HIS A 91 4.44 2.97 7.96
C HIS A 91 3.78 3.11 9.32
N ALA A 92 4.20 2.27 10.26
CA ALA A 92 3.96 2.46 11.68
C ALA A 92 5.15 3.16 12.32
N ILE A 93 4.92 4.16 13.15
CA ILE A 93 5.95 4.73 14.03
C ILE A 93 5.86 4.07 15.40
N LYS A 94 6.88 3.29 15.77
CA LYS A 94 6.96 2.61 17.06
C LYS A 94 8.39 2.69 17.57
N PHE A 95 8.58 2.91 18.86
CA PHE A 95 9.92 3.06 19.46
C PHE A 95 10.80 4.10 18.74
N GLU A 96 10.18 5.22 18.34
CA GLU A 96 10.85 6.32 17.59
C GLU A 96 11.44 5.90 16.23
N GLN A 97 11.05 4.73 15.71
CA GLN A 97 11.46 4.20 14.42
C GLN A 97 10.26 4.02 13.49
N SER A 98 10.52 4.17 12.19
CA SER A 98 9.54 3.94 11.13
C SER A 98 9.67 2.54 10.57
N PHE A 99 8.57 1.80 10.56
CA PHE A 99 8.49 0.45 10.02
C PHE A 99 7.49 0.38 8.87
N VAL A 100 7.95 -0.01 7.68
CA VAL A 100 7.05 -0.25 6.54
C VAL A 100 6.17 -1.46 6.86
N CYS A 101 4.86 -1.23 6.92
CA CYS A 101 3.88 -2.25 7.28
C CYS A 101 3.06 -2.73 6.09
N ALA A 102 2.79 -1.86 5.12
CA ALA A 102 2.07 -2.27 3.92
C ALA A 102 2.55 -1.49 2.68
N PHE A 103 2.49 -2.16 1.54
CA PHE A 103 2.65 -1.56 0.23
C PHE A 103 1.32 -1.67 -0.52
N ALA A 104 0.74 -0.55 -0.93
CA ALA A 104 -0.51 -0.51 -1.68
C ALA A 104 -0.26 0.00 -3.11
N LEU A 105 -0.59 -0.79 -4.12
CA LEU A 105 -0.63 -0.35 -5.50
C LEU A 105 -2.00 0.28 -5.75
N LEU A 106 -2.03 1.60 -5.90
CA LEU A 106 -3.26 2.36 -6.05
C LEU A 106 -3.51 2.72 -7.52
N PRO A 107 -4.77 2.55 -8.01
CA PRO A 107 -5.08 2.81 -9.41
C PRO A 107 -5.14 4.29 -9.77
N ASP A 108 -5.43 5.16 -8.80
CA ASP A 108 -5.44 6.62 -8.93
C ASP A 108 -5.31 7.29 -7.55
N ARG A 109 -5.15 8.62 -7.55
CA ARG A 109 -5.07 9.47 -6.34
C ARG A 109 -6.43 10.07 -5.94
N LYS A 110 -7.54 9.42 -6.29
CA LYS A 110 -8.87 9.98 -6.02
C LYS A 110 -9.33 9.66 -4.61
N LYS A 111 -10.22 10.53 -4.12
CA LYS A 111 -10.81 10.44 -2.78
C LYS A 111 -11.38 9.05 -2.49
N HIS A 112 -12.10 8.50 -3.45
CA HIS A 112 -12.74 7.20 -3.29
C HIS A 112 -11.75 6.05 -3.14
N THR A 113 -10.56 6.15 -3.75
CA THR A 113 -9.55 5.08 -3.72
C THR A 113 -8.93 5.00 -2.35
N TYR A 114 -8.57 6.14 -1.76
CA TYR A 114 -8.10 6.20 -0.39
C TYR A 114 -9.18 5.75 0.61
N LYS A 115 -10.43 6.18 0.46
CA LYS A 115 -11.53 5.68 1.29
C LYS A 115 -11.66 4.16 1.24
N TYR A 116 -11.55 3.59 0.04
CA TYR A 116 -11.59 2.14 -0.12
C TYR A 116 -10.40 1.44 0.55
N LEU A 117 -9.20 2.00 0.42
CA LEU A 117 -8.01 1.50 1.11
C LEU A 117 -8.22 1.46 2.63
N PHE A 118 -8.66 2.57 3.23
CA PHE A 118 -8.93 2.62 4.67
C PHE A 118 -10.03 1.64 5.08
N HIS A 119 -11.11 1.55 4.30
CA HIS A 119 -12.18 0.58 4.55
C HIS A 119 -11.65 -0.87 4.59
N GLU A 120 -10.84 -1.25 3.60
CA GLU A 120 -10.24 -2.59 3.56
C GLU A 120 -9.26 -2.82 4.71
N LEU A 121 -8.48 -1.80 5.13
CA LEU A 121 -7.62 -1.88 6.30
C LEU A 121 -8.42 -2.10 7.59
N HIS A 122 -9.55 -1.42 7.77
CA HIS A 122 -10.45 -1.66 8.91
C HIS A 122 -11.03 -3.08 8.88
N ASN A 123 -11.47 -3.56 7.71
CA ASN A 123 -11.95 -4.94 7.55
C ASN A 123 -10.85 -5.96 7.92
N LYS A 124 -9.60 -5.70 7.49
CA LYS A 124 -8.45 -6.54 7.85
C LYS A 124 -8.11 -6.49 9.33
N ALA A 125 -8.23 -5.34 9.97
CA ALA A 125 -8.06 -5.23 11.42
C ALA A 125 -9.09 -6.08 12.16
N ALA A 126 -10.37 -5.99 11.76
CA ALA A 126 -11.44 -6.80 12.34
C ALA A 126 -11.21 -8.30 12.15
N GLN A 127 -10.75 -8.73 10.97
CA GLN A 127 -10.38 -10.14 10.71
C GLN A 127 -9.24 -10.64 11.62
N LEU A 128 -8.36 -9.75 12.06
CA LEU A 128 -7.27 -10.04 13.00
C LEU A 128 -7.66 -9.82 14.47
N ASN A 129 -8.92 -9.55 14.78
CA ASN A 129 -9.43 -9.19 16.11
C ASN A 129 -8.73 -7.95 16.70
N MET A 130 -8.45 -6.96 15.86
CA MET A 130 -7.84 -5.68 16.22
C MET A 130 -8.70 -4.52 15.77
N THR A 131 -8.41 -3.33 16.31
CA THR A 131 -9.00 -2.07 15.86
C THR A 131 -7.90 -1.24 15.21
N PHE A 132 -8.14 -0.75 14.00
CA PHE A 132 -7.28 0.24 13.37
C PHE A 132 -7.81 1.64 13.71
N ASN A 133 -7.12 2.34 14.62
CA ASN A 133 -7.51 3.70 15.03
C ASN A 133 -6.27 4.52 15.42
N PRO A 134 -5.45 4.94 14.44
CA PRO A 134 -4.29 5.77 14.71
C PRO A 134 -4.72 7.14 15.25
N CYS A 135 -4.00 7.66 16.24
CA CYS A 135 -4.21 9.01 16.76
C CYS A 135 -3.69 10.07 15.78
N THR A 136 -2.57 9.78 15.12
CA THR A 136 -1.91 10.69 14.19
C THR A 136 -1.62 9.99 12.88
N ILE A 137 -1.98 10.64 11.77
CA ILE A 137 -1.62 10.20 10.42
C ILE A 137 -0.82 11.33 9.77
N MET A 138 0.42 11.03 9.39
CA MET A 138 1.30 11.93 8.67
C MET A 138 1.34 11.47 7.21
N SER A 139 1.15 12.37 6.24
CA SER A 139 1.23 12.01 4.82
C SER A 139 1.64 13.20 3.97
N ASP A 140 2.31 12.93 2.84
CA ASP A 140 2.59 13.93 1.82
C ASP A 140 1.29 14.21 1.02
N PHE A 141 0.53 15.18 1.49
CA PHE A 141 -0.83 15.40 1.02
C PHE A 141 -0.92 15.85 -0.44
N GLU A 142 -1.67 15.08 -1.23
CA GLU A 142 -2.56 15.68 -2.23
C GLU A 142 -3.87 16.05 -1.53
N GLY A 143 -4.36 17.28 -1.69
CA GLY A 143 -5.45 17.86 -0.87
C GLY A 143 -6.72 17.01 -0.71
N THR A 144 -6.94 16.03 -1.58
CA THR A 144 -8.03 15.06 -1.53
C THR A 144 -7.97 14.09 -0.33
N LEU A 145 -6.78 13.67 0.11
CA LEU A 145 -6.62 12.71 1.22
C LEU A 145 -6.87 13.36 2.59
N ALA A 146 -6.39 14.59 2.77
CA ALA A 146 -6.56 15.36 4.01
C ALA A 146 -8.04 15.52 4.41
N GLU A 147 -8.93 15.70 3.45
CA GLU A 147 -10.37 15.80 3.69
C GLU A 147 -11.00 14.49 4.18
N ILE A 148 -10.52 13.34 3.69
CA ILE A 148 -11.04 12.03 4.13
C ILE A 148 -10.64 11.79 5.56
N LEU A 149 -9.35 11.99 5.86
CA LEU A 149 -8.79 11.73 7.17
C LEU A 149 -9.51 12.53 8.25
N LYS A 150 -9.86 13.79 7.98
CA LYS A 150 -10.66 14.63 8.88
C LYS A 150 -12.09 14.11 9.14
N ILE A 151 -12.68 13.42 8.16
CA ILE A 151 -14.06 12.90 8.23
C ILE A 151 -14.09 11.54 8.93
N GLU A 152 -13.15 10.66 8.62
CA GLU A 152 -13.15 9.28 9.11
C GLU A 152 -12.43 9.11 10.46
N VAL A 153 -11.56 10.06 10.84
CA VAL A 153 -10.75 9.96 12.04
C VAL A 153 -10.60 11.37 12.68
N ARG A 154 -10.72 11.49 14.01
CA ARG A 154 -10.40 12.74 14.72
C ARG A 154 -8.87 12.95 14.73
N ILE A 155 -8.31 13.54 13.68
CA ILE A 155 -6.85 13.69 13.50
C ILE A 155 -6.40 15.16 13.61
N THR A 156 -5.24 15.37 14.23
CA THR A 156 -4.41 16.57 14.07
C THR A 156 -3.49 16.39 12.86
N LEU A 157 -3.71 17.16 11.79
CA LEU A 157 -2.78 17.23 10.67
C LEU A 157 -1.58 18.09 11.10
N VAL A 158 -0.37 17.57 10.95
CA VAL A 158 0.88 18.31 11.17
C VAL A 158 1.59 18.44 9.83
#